data_AF-A0A7W0Q6K1-F1
#
_entry.id   AF-A0A7W0Q6K1-F1
#
_cell.length_a   1.000
_cell.length_b   1.000
_cell.length_c   1.000
_cell.angle_alpha   90.00
_cell.angle_beta   90.00
_cell.angle_gamma   90.00
#
_symmetry.space_group_name_H-M   'P 1'
#
loop_
_entity.id
_entity.type
_entity.pdbx_description
1 polymer ?
#
loop_
_entity_poly.entity_id
_entity_poly.type
_entity_poly.pdbx_seq_one_letter_code
_entity_poly.pdbx_strand_id
1 'polypeptide(L)'
;MRVLLAMVLILGMFGGTATAETPQQQADKLFAEGRDLLVNQKDAKGACEKFEAAIALDPTAPGVMLNLGLCYETLEKYATSLYWFRKAQAAAAEAKPEPLVEYETAAKAHTSDLAKRVATAKIDVSLAPPGTTVLIDGRRILPSEYARVEVDKDSLVEARATGKQVFRAPVQVNGQDAGTIQIVMLDEVVPPLRDPGKGRRRISYIVGAGGVVLWGVTIAYGRNVRGKYEDGKSPYDGPDGFTKARDDLRYIGTGLFAAGTVAVGVAIVLYVTAPKPYRERMEEGALIPTVGHDQLGFAYGRSF
;
A
#
# COMPACT_ATOMS: atom_id res chain seq x y z
N MET A 1 -8.15 -42.79 61.07
CA MET A 1 -7.20 -42.43 60.00
C MET A 1 -7.84 -41.34 59.14
N ARG A 2 -7.16 -40.19 59.02
CA ARG A 2 -7.35 -39.07 58.07
C ARG A 2 -8.41 -37.99 58.38
N VAL A 3 -7.89 -36.95 59.04
CA VAL A 3 -8.20 -35.52 58.96
C VAL A 3 -8.23 -35.04 57.50
N LEU A 4 -9.13 -34.12 57.14
CA LEU A 4 -8.87 -33.13 56.08
C LEU A 4 -9.69 -31.85 56.29
N LEU A 5 -8.92 -30.79 56.57
CA LEU A 5 -9.27 -29.39 56.74
C LEU A 5 -9.53 -28.77 55.35
N ALA A 6 -10.65 -28.06 55.16
CA ALA A 6 -10.90 -27.28 53.94
C ALA A 6 -10.52 -25.81 54.19
N MET A 7 -9.44 -25.38 53.53
CA MET A 7 -8.85 -24.05 53.59
C MET A 7 -9.54 -23.16 52.54
N VAL A 8 -10.25 -22.13 52.97
CA VAL A 8 -10.86 -21.12 52.09
C VAL A 8 -9.79 -20.10 51.71
N LEU A 9 -9.35 -20.14 50.44
CA LEU A 9 -8.39 -19.21 49.86
C LEU A 9 -9.16 -18.01 49.26
N ILE A 10 -9.15 -16.86 49.93
CA ILE A 10 -9.69 -15.61 49.39
C ILE A 10 -8.65 -15.01 48.45
N LEU A 11 -8.86 -15.16 47.14
CA LEU A 11 -8.08 -14.50 46.09
C LEU A 11 -8.58 -13.05 45.94
N GLY A 12 -7.90 -12.10 46.59
CA GLY A 12 -8.11 -10.68 46.37
C GLY A 12 -7.52 -10.26 45.03
N MET A 13 -8.33 -10.25 43.96
CA MET A 13 -7.99 -9.58 42.71
C MET A 13 -8.00 -8.06 42.93
N PHE A 14 -6.84 -7.47 43.18
CA PHE A 14 -6.63 -6.04 42.94
C PHE A 14 -6.65 -5.81 41.43
N GLY A 15 -7.84 -5.50 40.90
CA GLY A 15 -7.98 -4.93 39.56
C GLY A 15 -7.44 -3.52 39.55
N GLY A 16 -6.14 -3.35 39.32
CA GLY A 16 -5.58 -2.06 38.95
C GLY A 16 -6.17 -1.65 37.61
N THR A 17 -7.02 -0.63 37.60
CA THR A 17 -7.48 0.01 36.37
C THR A 17 -6.31 0.77 35.77
N ALA A 18 -5.61 0.17 34.81
CA ALA A 18 -4.73 0.91 33.93
C ALA A 18 -5.60 1.89 33.13
N THR A 19 -5.60 3.17 33.53
CA THR A 19 -6.26 4.22 32.76
C THR A 19 -5.48 4.41 31.47
N ALA A 20 -6.13 4.18 30.33
CA ALA A 20 -5.53 4.46 29.03
C ALA A 20 -5.31 5.97 28.90
N GLU A 21 -4.14 6.39 28.43
CA GLU A 21 -3.85 7.80 28.16
C GLU A 21 -4.85 8.36 27.15
N THR A 22 -5.40 9.54 27.45
CA THR A 22 -6.30 10.24 26.52
C THR A 22 -5.51 10.84 25.35
N PRO A 23 -6.14 11.07 24.18
CA PRO A 23 -5.48 11.74 23.05
C PRO A 23 -4.86 13.10 23.44
N GLN A 24 -5.51 13.86 24.33
CA GLN A 24 -4.98 15.13 24.82
C GLN A 24 -3.69 14.94 25.64
N GLN A 25 -3.68 14.00 26.58
CA GLN A 25 -2.47 13.71 27.38
C GLN A 25 -1.31 13.25 26.50
N GLN A 26 -1.60 12.47 25.46
CA GLN A 26 -0.60 12.06 24.48
C GLN A 26 -0.08 13.24 23.66
N ALA A 27 -0.96 14.16 23.23
CA ALA A 27 -0.58 15.39 22.54
C ALA A 27 0.32 16.28 23.43
N ASP A 28 -0.04 16.46 24.69
CA ASP A 28 0.71 17.27 25.66
C ASP A 28 2.12 16.69 25.91
N LYS A 29 2.23 15.37 26.01
CA LYS A 29 3.50 14.67 26.14
C LYS A 29 4.39 14.87 24.92
N LEU A 30 3.84 14.65 23.71
CA LEU A 30 4.56 14.87 22.46
C LEU A 30 4.99 16.34 22.31
N PHE A 31 4.15 17.28 22.72
CA PHE A 31 4.49 18.70 22.73
C PHE A 31 5.65 19.01 23.69
N ALA A 32 5.63 18.45 24.91
CA ALA A 32 6.73 18.62 25.86
C ALA A 32 8.05 18.02 25.35
N GLU A 33 8.01 16.82 24.76
CA GLU A 33 9.17 16.18 24.12
C GLU A 33 9.71 17.03 22.96
N GLY A 34 8.82 17.55 22.10
CA GLY A 34 9.21 18.42 20.99
C GLY A 34 9.91 19.70 21.45
N ARG A 35 9.44 20.33 22.54
CA ARG A 35 10.10 21.52 23.09
C ARG A 35 11.48 21.21 23.67
N ASP A 36 11.63 20.08 24.35
CA ASP A 36 12.94 19.65 24.87
C ASP A 36 13.93 19.43 23.73
N LEU A 37 13.50 18.75 22.66
CA LEU A 37 14.29 18.55 21.45
C LEU A 37 14.72 19.88 20.83
N LEU A 38 13.78 20.83 20.69
CA LEU A 38 14.06 22.12 20.06
C LEU A 38 14.99 23.01 20.90
N VAL A 39 14.71 23.13 22.20
CA VAL A 39 15.38 24.11 23.08
C VAL A 39 16.67 23.56 23.69
N ASN A 40 16.64 22.33 24.21
CA ASN A 40 17.75 21.77 24.97
C ASN A 40 18.68 20.94 24.08
N GLN A 41 18.11 20.13 23.19
CA GLN A 41 18.88 19.22 22.34
C GLN A 41 19.28 19.84 20.99
N LYS A 42 18.66 20.98 20.62
CA LYS A 42 18.85 21.66 19.33
C LYS A 42 18.57 20.76 18.12
N ASP A 43 17.70 19.77 18.30
CA ASP A 43 17.23 18.88 17.23
C ASP A 43 15.90 19.40 16.66
N ALA A 44 16.00 20.34 15.72
CA ALA A 44 14.83 20.93 15.09
C ALA A 44 14.03 19.90 14.28
N LYS A 45 14.68 18.88 13.70
CA LYS A 45 14.00 17.84 12.92
C LYS A 45 13.18 16.94 13.82
N GLY A 46 13.80 16.41 14.88
CA GLY A 46 13.09 15.59 15.87
C GLY A 46 11.96 16.39 16.55
N ALA A 47 12.17 17.68 16.81
CA ALA A 47 11.13 18.55 17.34
C ALA A 47 9.92 18.65 16.40
N CYS A 48 10.13 18.90 15.10
CA CYS A 48 9.04 18.96 14.12
C CYS A 48 8.26 17.64 14.07
N GLU A 49 8.94 16.49 14.06
CA GLU A 49 8.27 15.17 14.07
C GLU A 49 7.34 15.01 15.30
N LYS A 50 7.78 15.47 16.48
CA LYS A 50 6.96 15.44 17.70
C LYS A 50 5.79 16.40 17.64
N PHE A 51 5.99 17.61 17.15
CA PHE A 51 4.91 18.60 17.04
C PHE A 51 3.89 18.22 15.97
N GLU A 52 4.32 17.60 14.86
CA GLU A 52 3.42 17.06 13.83
C GLU A 52 2.53 15.95 14.40
N ALA A 53 3.10 15.06 15.22
CA ALA A 53 2.34 14.05 15.92
C ALA A 53 1.38 14.68 16.95
N ALA A 54 1.80 15.72 17.67
CA ALA A 54 0.96 16.42 18.64
C ALA A 54 -0.23 17.15 17.97
N ILE A 55 0.00 17.89 16.88
CA ILE A 55 -1.06 18.63 16.18
C ILE A 55 -2.06 17.69 15.48
N ALA A 56 -1.64 16.47 15.12
CA ALA A 56 -2.55 15.45 14.61
C ALA A 56 -3.54 14.96 15.68
N LEU A 57 -3.17 15.02 16.95
CA LEU A 57 -4.01 14.62 18.08
C LEU A 57 -4.86 15.78 18.62
N ASP A 58 -4.30 17.00 18.67
CA ASP A 58 -5.02 18.24 19.00
C ASP A 58 -4.82 19.29 17.90
N PRO A 59 -5.70 19.32 16.88
CA PRO A 59 -5.60 20.24 15.76
C PRO A 59 -5.86 21.71 16.10
N THR A 60 -6.24 22.01 17.35
CA THR A 60 -6.64 23.35 17.79
C THR A 60 -5.61 24.05 18.65
N ALA A 61 -4.55 23.34 19.09
CA ALA A 61 -3.53 23.85 20.00
C ALA A 61 -2.64 24.95 19.38
N PRO A 62 -2.82 26.24 19.73
CA PRO A 62 -2.04 27.33 19.12
C PRO A 62 -0.56 27.25 19.49
N GLY A 63 -0.26 26.72 20.69
CA GLY A 63 1.11 26.50 21.14
C GLY A 63 1.88 25.47 20.32
N VAL A 64 1.22 24.39 19.89
CA VAL A 64 1.84 23.39 19.00
C VAL A 64 2.10 24.00 17.63
N MET A 65 1.13 24.73 17.06
CA MET A 65 1.29 25.44 15.79
C MET A 65 2.45 26.45 15.83
N LEU A 66 2.58 27.22 16.91
CA LEU A 66 3.67 28.19 17.07
C LEU A 66 5.03 27.48 17.06
N ASN A 67 5.15 26.34 17.75
CA ASN A 67 6.41 25.59 17.81
C ASN A 67 6.73 24.83 16.51
N LEU A 68 5.71 24.42 15.73
CA LEU A 68 5.91 23.96 14.35
C LEU A 68 6.53 25.06 13.50
N GLY A 69 6.01 26.29 13.60
CA GLY A 69 6.61 27.46 12.95
C GLY A 69 8.10 27.61 13.30
N LEU A 70 8.44 27.57 14.60
CA LEU A 70 9.82 27.73 15.08
C LEU A 70 10.76 26.61 14.61
N CYS A 71 10.33 25.35 14.66
CA CYS A 71 11.18 24.23 14.27
C CYS A 71 11.44 24.28 12.74
N TYR A 72 10.42 24.56 11.93
CA TYR A 72 10.58 24.69 10.48
C TYR A 72 11.39 25.93 10.10
N GLU A 73 11.27 27.04 10.83
CA GLU A 73 12.12 28.21 10.63
C GLU A 73 13.61 27.86 10.84
N THR A 74 13.91 27.08 11.88
CA THR A 74 15.27 26.60 12.18
C THR A 74 15.81 25.69 11.07
N LEU A 75 14.93 24.95 10.40
CA LEU A 75 15.26 24.11 9.24
C LEU A 75 15.30 24.90 7.91
N GLU A 76 15.13 26.23 7.96
CA GLU A 76 15.05 27.11 6.79
C GLU A 76 13.89 26.80 5.83
N LYS A 77 12.84 26.15 6.34
CA LYS A 77 11.58 25.92 5.63
C LYS A 77 10.64 27.10 5.86
N TYR A 78 11.00 28.26 5.31
CA TYR A 78 10.33 29.53 5.58
C TYR A 78 8.85 29.56 5.14
N ALA A 79 8.49 28.98 4.00
CA ALA A 79 7.09 28.94 3.55
C ALA A 79 6.25 28.03 4.46
N THR A 80 6.76 26.84 4.79
CA THR A 80 6.11 25.94 5.76
C THR A 80 5.99 26.58 7.14
N SER A 81 7.05 27.25 7.60
CA SER A 81 7.06 27.97 8.87
C SER A 81 6.04 29.11 8.90
N LEU A 82 6.00 29.93 7.85
CA LEU A 82 5.04 31.03 7.70
C LEU A 82 3.58 30.54 7.72
N TYR A 83 3.30 29.40 7.11
CA TYR A 83 2.00 28.75 7.19
C TYR A 83 1.61 28.42 8.63
N TRP A 84 2.52 27.81 9.40
CA TRP A 84 2.25 27.44 10.80
C TRP A 84 2.13 28.65 11.71
N PHE A 85 2.91 29.70 11.51
CA PHE A 85 2.75 30.95 12.25
C PHE A 85 1.41 31.62 11.97
N ARG A 86 0.97 31.70 10.71
CA ARG A 86 -0.36 32.24 10.39
C ARG A 86 -1.49 31.43 11.04
N LYS A 87 -1.35 30.10 11.07
CA LYS A 87 -2.29 29.22 11.79
C LYS A 87 -2.27 29.46 13.30
N ALA A 88 -1.08 29.55 13.90
CA ALA A 88 -0.93 29.83 15.32
C ALA A 88 -1.55 31.19 15.69
N GLN A 89 -1.33 32.22 14.87
CA GLN A 89 -1.91 33.54 15.06
C GLN A 89 -3.45 33.49 15.03
N ALA A 90 -4.03 32.85 14.01
CA ALA A 90 -5.48 32.72 13.90
C ALA A 90 -6.08 31.91 15.07
N ALA A 91 -5.50 30.75 15.37
CA ALA A 91 -5.99 29.89 16.46
C ALA A 91 -5.84 30.55 17.84
N ALA A 92 -4.78 31.33 18.06
CA ALA A 92 -4.60 32.11 19.29
C ALA A 92 -5.63 33.24 19.43
N ALA A 93 -5.95 33.94 18.34
CA ALA A 93 -6.97 34.99 18.33
C ALA A 93 -8.39 34.44 18.56
N GLU A 94 -8.65 33.22 18.07
CA GLU A 94 -9.95 32.54 18.20
C GLU A 94 -10.07 31.67 19.47
N ALA A 95 -9.01 31.60 20.28
CA ALA A 95 -8.98 30.78 21.49
C ALA A 95 -10.05 31.19 22.50
N LYS A 96 -10.54 30.20 23.26
CA LYS A 96 -11.56 30.37 24.30
C LYS A 96 -11.04 29.86 25.65
N PRO A 97 -11.47 30.44 26.79
CA PRO A 97 -12.50 31.48 26.94
C PRO A 97 -12.06 32.88 26.47
N GLU A 98 -10.75 33.13 26.41
CA GLU A 98 -10.18 34.40 25.96
C GLU A 98 -9.03 34.16 24.95
N PRO A 99 -8.77 35.14 24.06
CA PRO A 99 -7.64 35.07 23.13
C PRO A 99 -6.29 34.92 23.83
N LEU A 100 -5.39 34.16 23.22
CA LEU A 100 -4.04 33.94 23.69
C LEU A 100 -3.09 35.01 23.12
N VAL A 101 -3.18 36.24 23.65
CA VAL A 101 -2.51 37.44 23.11
C VAL A 101 -1.00 37.28 22.94
N GLU A 102 -0.31 36.58 23.85
CA GLU A 102 1.13 36.33 23.74
C GLU A 102 1.48 35.47 22.53
N TYR A 103 0.73 34.38 22.29
CA TYR A 103 0.93 33.49 21.14
C TYR A 103 0.60 34.20 19.83
N GLU A 104 -0.49 34.98 19.80
CA GLU A 104 -0.87 35.78 18.64
C GLU A 104 0.23 36.80 18.29
N THR A 105 0.73 37.52 19.28
CA THR A 105 1.77 38.54 19.09
C THR A 105 3.08 37.93 18.62
N ALA A 106 3.50 36.82 19.23
CA ALA A 106 4.69 36.09 18.81
C ALA A 106 4.56 35.59 17.36
N ALA A 107 3.45 34.91 17.03
CA ALA A 107 3.20 34.39 15.69
C ALA A 107 3.15 35.51 14.63
N LYS A 108 2.55 36.65 14.96
CA LYS A 108 2.50 37.84 14.09
C LYS A 108 3.90 38.41 13.83
N ALA A 109 4.76 38.48 14.86
CA ALA A 109 6.13 38.96 14.72
C ALA A 109 6.93 38.08 13.74
N HIS A 110 6.89 36.75 13.91
CA HIS A 110 7.54 35.81 12.99
C HIS A 110 6.97 35.89 11.56
N THR A 111 5.64 36.00 11.42
CA THR A 111 4.97 36.16 10.13
C THR A 111 5.52 37.39 9.38
N SER A 112 5.69 38.51 10.08
CA SER A 112 6.24 39.75 9.48
C SER A 112 7.71 39.66 9.11
N ASP A 113 8.52 38.89 9.85
CA ASP A 113 9.93 38.67 9.53
C ASP A 113 10.08 37.76 8.31
N LEU A 114 9.43 36.61 8.34
CA LEU A 114 9.53 35.59 7.30
C LEU A 114 8.91 36.02 5.97
N ALA A 115 7.91 36.89 5.97
CA ALA A 115 7.33 37.43 4.73
C ALA A 115 8.39 38.06 3.79
N LYS A 116 9.53 38.51 4.34
CA LYS A 116 10.64 39.07 3.57
C LYS A 116 11.67 38.03 3.12
N ARG A 117 11.56 36.77 3.55
CA ARG A 117 12.55 35.69 3.33
C ARG A 117 11.99 34.53 2.52
N VAL A 118 10.66 34.37 2.50
CA VAL A 118 9.96 33.33 1.75
C VAL A 118 10.10 33.54 0.25
N ALA A 119 10.48 32.48 -0.46
CA ALA A 119 10.53 32.48 -1.90
C ALA A 119 9.13 32.33 -2.50
N THR A 120 8.93 32.93 -3.67
CA THR A 120 7.66 32.82 -4.41
C THR A 120 7.87 32.24 -5.80
N ALA A 121 6.95 31.37 -6.21
CA ALA A 121 6.91 30.77 -7.53
C ALA A 121 5.62 31.12 -8.28
N LYS A 122 5.69 31.09 -9.61
CA LYS A 122 4.52 31.07 -10.49
C LYS A 122 4.29 29.64 -11.00
N ILE A 123 3.06 29.15 -10.90
CA ILE A 123 2.67 27.85 -11.46
C ILE A 123 2.06 28.07 -12.84
N ASP A 124 2.65 27.46 -13.87
CA ASP A 124 2.14 27.49 -15.23
C ASP A 124 1.53 26.13 -15.60
N VAL A 125 0.21 26.12 -15.70
CA VAL A 125 -0.61 24.96 -16.10
C VAL A 125 -1.11 25.06 -17.54
N SER A 126 -0.58 25.99 -18.35
CA SER A 126 -1.05 26.20 -19.74
C SER A 126 -0.94 24.96 -20.63
N LEU A 127 0.02 24.07 -20.33
CA LEU A 127 0.23 22.80 -21.04
C LEU A 127 -0.38 21.59 -20.30
N ALA A 128 -0.96 21.81 -19.12
CA ALA A 128 -1.59 20.75 -18.34
C ALA A 128 -3.05 20.55 -18.81
N PRO A 129 -3.57 19.30 -18.77
CA PRO A 129 -4.96 19.05 -19.16
C PRO A 129 -5.96 19.70 -18.19
N PRO A 130 -7.21 19.94 -18.63
CA PRO A 130 -8.28 20.43 -17.76
C PRO A 130 -8.49 19.50 -16.56
N GLY A 131 -8.80 20.08 -15.39
CA GLY A 131 -9.04 19.32 -14.16
C GLY A 131 -7.76 18.90 -13.41
N THR A 132 -6.58 19.33 -13.88
CA THR A 132 -5.32 19.13 -13.16
C THR A 132 -5.41 19.68 -11.74
N THR A 133 -5.14 18.83 -10.75
CA THR A 133 -5.00 19.24 -9.35
C THR A 133 -3.52 19.39 -9.05
N VAL A 134 -3.12 20.59 -8.62
CA VAL A 134 -1.74 20.90 -8.23
C VAL A 134 -1.63 20.89 -6.71
N LEU A 135 -0.59 20.23 -6.21
CA LEU A 135 -0.22 20.18 -4.81
C LEU A 135 1.23 20.64 -4.64
N ILE A 136 1.51 21.33 -3.54
CA ILE A 136 2.89 21.61 -3.10
C ILE A 136 3.01 21.07 -1.69
N ASP A 137 3.96 20.15 -1.48
CA ASP A 137 4.19 19.48 -0.20
C ASP A 137 2.90 18.86 0.38
N GLY A 138 2.04 18.35 -0.50
CA GLY A 138 0.74 17.77 -0.16
C GLY A 138 -0.41 18.77 0.04
N ARG A 139 -0.14 20.08 0.08
CA ARG A 139 -1.18 21.12 0.14
C ARG A 139 -1.71 21.42 -1.26
N ARG A 140 -3.04 21.30 -1.44
CA ARG A 140 -3.71 21.68 -2.68
C ARG A 140 -3.59 23.19 -2.91
N ILE A 141 -3.15 23.58 -4.10
CA ILE A 141 -3.05 24.99 -4.52
C ILE A 141 -4.24 25.34 -5.41
N LEU A 142 -4.96 26.41 -5.07
CA LEU A 142 -6.08 26.89 -5.86
C LEU A 142 -5.60 27.65 -7.11
N PRO A 143 -6.35 27.63 -8.23
CA PRO A 143 -5.97 28.38 -9.42
C PRO A 143 -5.73 29.87 -9.20
N SER A 144 -6.40 30.49 -8.22
CA SER A 144 -6.19 31.88 -7.82
C SER A 144 -4.82 32.16 -7.20
N GLU A 145 -4.17 31.13 -6.66
CA GLU A 145 -2.84 31.24 -6.04
C GLU A 145 -1.71 31.05 -7.08
N TYR A 146 -1.98 30.50 -8.27
CA TYR A 146 -0.94 30.12 -9.25
C TYR A 146 -0.04 31.27 -9.69
N ALA A 147 -0.52 32.51 -9.63
CA ALA A 147 0.28 33.68 -9.98
C ALA A 147 1.44 33.93 -8.98
N ARG A 148 1.27 33.54 -7.72
CA ARG A 148 2.24 33.75 -6.64
C ARG A 148 2.00 32.76 -5.50
N VAL A 149 2.80 31.71 -5.44
CA VAL A 149 2.75 30.70 -4.37
C VAL A 149 4.03 30.75 -3.55
N GLU A 150 3.89 30.74 -2.24
CA GLU A 150 4.99 30.64 -1.28
C GLU A 150 5.55 29.20 -1.27
N VAL A 151 6.85 29.05 -1.43
CA VAL A 151 7.54 27.75 -1.57
C VAL A 151 8.85 27.71 -0.79
N ASP A 152 9.22 26.51 -0.35
CA ASP A 152 10.51 26.22 0.27
C ASP A 152 11.54 25.74 -0.77
N LYS A 153 12.83 25.79 -0.41
CA LYS A 153 13.94 25.36 -1.28
C LYS A 153 13.88 23.90 -1.71
N ASP A 154 13.21 23.07 -0.92
CA ASP A 154 13.03 21.63 -1.12
C ASP A 154 11.56 21.25 -1.37
N SER A 155 10.68 22.24 -1.61
CA SER A 155 9.27 21.99 -1.90
C SER A 155 9.10 21.07 -3.10
N LEU A 156 8.18 20.11 -2.99
CA LEU A 156 7.83 19.18 -4.06
C LEU A 156 6.49 19.59 -4.67
N VAL A 157 6.50 19.91 -5.96
CA VAL A 157 5.29 20.17 -6.74
C VAL A 157 4.80 18.85 -7.31
N GLU A 158 3.56 18.48 -6.97
CA GLU A 158 2.85 17.37 -7.59
C GLU A 158 1.69 17.89 -8.45
N ALA A 159 1.49 17.31 -9.63
CA ALA A 159 0.27 17.55 -10.41
C ALA A 159 -0.39 16.22 -10.77
N ARG A 160 -1.71 16.16 -10.62
CA ARG A 160 -2.53 14.95 -10.89
C ARG A 160 -3.64 15.29 -11.85
N ALA A 161 -3.81 14.47 -12.89
CA ALA A 161 -4.87 14.57 -13.87
C ALA A 161 -5.26 13.17 -14.35
N THR A 162 -6.52 12.98 -14.71
CA THR A 162 -7.04 11.69 -15.18
C THR A 162 -6.33 11.23 -16.46
N GLY A 163 -5.87 9.97 -16.48
CA GLY A 163 -5.18 9.36 -17.63
C GLY A 163 -3.77 9.89 -17.86
N LYS A 164 -3.21 10.64 -16.91
CA LYS A 164 -1.84 11.16 -16.95
C LYS A 164 -1.02 10.60 -15.81
N GLN A 165 0.28 10.42 -16.06
CA GLN A 165 1.23 10.14 -15.00
C GLN A 165 1.29 11.32 -14.02
N VAL A 166 1.47 11.02 -12.73
CA VAL A 166 1.66 12.05 -11.71
C VAL A 166 2.94 12.83 -12.03
N PHE A 167 2.79 14.13 -12.26
CA PHE A 167 3.93 15.03 -12.40
C PHE A 167 4.54 15.28 -11.03
N ARG A 168 5.87 15.21 -10.92
CA ARG A 168 6.63 15.53 -9.71
C ARG A 168 7.87 16.32 -10.08
N ALA A 169 8.05 17.50 -9.51
CA ALA A 169 9.24 18.30 -9.69
C ALA A 169 9.62 19.03 -8.39
N PRO A 170 10.90 18.97 -7.96
CA PRO A 170 11.37 19.82 -6.86
C PRO A 170 11.42 21.28 -7.34
N VAL A 171 11.09 22.20 -6.44
CA VAL A 171 11.25 23.64 -6.68
C VAL A 171 12.73 23.99 -6.62
N GLN A 172 13.20 24.80 -7.58
CA GLN A 172 14.54 25.39 -7.53
C GLN A 172 14.40 26.86 -7.15
N VAL A 173 14.97 27.24 -6.01
CA VAL A 173 14.89 28.61 -5.48
C VAL A 173 16.22 29.33 -5.67
N ASN A 174 16.21 30.46 -6.36
CA ASN A 174 17.37 31.35 -6.50
C ASN A 174 17.11 32.64 -5.70
N GLY A 175 17.50 32.66 -4.43
CA GLY A 175 17.18 33.76 -3.53
C GLY A 175 15.71 33.75 -3.11
N GLN A 176 14.94 34.78 -3.47
CA GLN A 176 13.50 34.88 -3.16
C GLN A 176 12.60 34.60 -4.37
N ASP A 177 13.21 34.35 -5.53
CA ASP A 177 12.48 34.02 -6.75
C ASP A 177 12.72 32.53 -7.07
N ALA A 178 11.63 31.78 -7.12
CA ALA A 178 11.61 30.37 -7.52
C ALA A 178 11.23 30.20 -9.00
N GLY A 179 11.05 31.31 -9.74
CA GLY A 179 10.75 31.30 -11.16
C GLY A 179 9.36 30.73 -11.48
N THR A 180 9.22 30.27 -12.73
CA THR A 180 7.98 29.67 -13.24
C THR A 180 8.13 28.15 -13.30
N ILE A 181 7.25 27.44 -12.60
CA ILE A 181 7.16 25.98 -12.64
C ILE A 181 6.15 25.60 -13.73
N GLN A 182 6.66 25.14 -14.87
CA GLN A 182 5.83 24.64 -15.96
C GLN A 182 5.43 23.18 -15.70
N ILE A 183 4.13 22.92 -15.67
CA ILE A 183 3.59 21.57 -15.47
C ILE A 183 3.29 20.95 -16.84
N VAL A 184 4.05 19.92 -17.18
CA VAL A 184 3.87 19.12 -18.40
C VAL A 184 3.64 17.67 -18.00
N MET A 185 2.46 17.14 -18.30
CA MET A 185 2.04 15.80 -17.87
C MET A 185 2.10 14.81 -19.04
N LEU A 186 2.72 13.66 -18.79
CA LEU A 186 2.80 12.55 -19.75
C LEU A 186 1.59 11.63 -19.64
N ASP A 187 1.24 10.96 -20.73
CA ASP A 187 0.19 9.95 -20.72
C ASP A 187 0.55 8.76 -19.83
N GLU A 188 -0.43 8.27 -19.08
CA GLU A 188 -0.27 7.07 -18.28
C GLU A 188 -0.20 5.84 -19.19
N VAL A 189 0.97 5.18 -19.22
CA VAL A 189 1.16 3.97 -20.01
C VAL A 189 0.65 2.79 -19.19
N VAL A 190 -0.58 2.33 -19.46
CA VAL A 190 -1.07 1.06 -18.91
C VAL A 190 -0.32 -0.06 -19.65
N PRO A 191 0.57 -0.83 -18.99
CA PRO A 191 1.26 -1.92 -19.65
C PRO A 191 0.22 -2.96 -20.10
N PRO A 192 0.35 -3.55 -21.31
CA PRO A 192 -0.57 -4.60 -21.73
C PRO A 192 -0.52 -5.76 -20.72
N LEU A 193 -1.69 -6.26 -20.33
CA LEU A 193 -1.85 -7.42 -19.44
C LEU A 193 -1.07 -8.63 -19.99
N ARG A 194 0.15 -8.83 -19.49
CA ARG A 194 0.95 -10.01 -19.80
C ARG A 194 0.52 -11.13 -18.86
N ASP A 195 -0.05 -12.22 -19.38
CA ASP A 195 -0.35 -13.41 -18.57
C ASP A 195 0.95 -14.24 -18.38
N PRO A 196 1.60 -14.20 -17.20
CA PRO A 196 2.84 -14.92 -16.96
C PRO A 196 2.63 -16.45 -16.95
N GLY A 197 1.40 -16.93 -16.75
CA GLY A 197 1.08 -18.36 -16.70
C GLY A 197 0.75 -18.99 -18.05
N LYS A 198 0.58 -18.19 -19.11
CA LYS A 198 0.13 -18.68 -20.43
C LYS A 198 1.03 -19.79 -20.98
N GLY A 199 2.35 -19.64 -20.85
CA GLY A 199 3.32 -20.65 -21.27
C GLY A 199 3.22 -21.96 -20.49
N ARG A 200 3.10 -21.88 -19.16
CA ARG A 200 3.05 -23.06 -18.27
C ARG A 200 1.76 -23.87 -18.45
N ARG A 201 0.62 -23.21 -18.68
CA ARG A 201 -0.65 -23.89 -19.02
C ARG A 201 -0.58 -24.59 -20.38
N ARG A 202 0.07 -23.97 -21.38
CA ARG A 202 0.27 -24.59 -22.69
C ARG A 202 1.08 -25.90 -22.58
N ILE A 203 2.15 -25.90 -21.79
CA ILE A 203 2.95 -27.11 -21.53
C ILE A 203 2.11 -28.16 -20.81
N SER A 204 1.31 -27.76 -19.81
CA SER A 204 0.37 -28.66 -19.11
C SER A 204 -0.56 -29.38 -20.08
N TYR A 205 -1.17 -28.69 -21.04
CA TYR A 205 -2.07 -29.34 -22.02
C TYR A 205 -1.33 -30.34 -22.90
N ILE A 206 -0.12 -30.01 -23.36
CA ILE A 206 0.69 -30.90 -24.20
C ILE A 206 1.06 -32.18 -23.44
N VAL A 207 1.57 -32.03 -22.22
CA VAL A 207 1.99 -33.16 -21.37
C VAL A 207 0.78 -34.02 -20.98
N GLY A 208 -0.35 -33.38 -20.63
CA GLY A 208 -1.58 -34.08 -20.28
C GLY A 208 -2.16 -34.87 -21.44
N ALA A 209 -2.19 -34.29 -22.65
CA ALA A 209 -2.62 -34.98 -23.86
C ALA A 209 -1.71 -36.20 -24.17
N GLY A 210 -0.39 -36.05 -24.03
CA GLY A 210 0.54 -37.16 -24.17
C GLY A 210 0.28 -38.31 -23.19
N GLY A 211 -0.04 -37.99 -21.93
CA GLY A 211 -0.40 -38.99 -20.92
C GLY A 211 -1.68 -39.77 -21.27
N VAL A 212 -2.72 -39.09 -21.76
CA VAL A 212 -3.97 -39.73 -22.20
C VAL A 212 -3.75 -40.62 -23.43
N VAL A 213 -2.90 -40.19 -24.37
CA VAL A 213 -2.51 -41.01 -25.54
C VAL A 213 -1.84 -42.31 -25.09
N LEU A 214 -0.94 -42.24 -24.09
CA LEU A 214 -0.28 -43.44 -23.54
C LEU A 214 -1.28 -44.43 -22.95
N TRP A 215 -2.31 -43.97 -22.23
CA TRP A 215 -3.39 -44.86 -21.75
C TRP A 215 -4.15 -45.53 -22.90
N GLY A 216 -4.44 -44.79 -23.98
CA GLY A 216 -5.05 -45.34 -25.19
C GLY A 216 -4.18 -46.44 -25.82
N VAL A 217 -2.87 -46.20 -25.92
CA VAL A 217 -1.89 -47.18 -26.42
C VAL A 217 -1.84 -48.41 -25.52
N THR A 218 -1.85 -48.27 -24.18
CA THR A 218 -1.90 -49.41 -23.26
C THR A 218 -3.12 -50.30 -23.52
N ILE A 219 -4.30 -49.71 -23.70
CA ILE A 219 -5.54 -50.46 -23.98
C ILE A 219 -5.44 -51.18 -25.33
N ALA A 220 -4.96 -50.50 -26.38
CA ALA A 220 -4.80 -51.08 -27.70
C ALA A 220 -3.77 -52.22 -27.71
N TYR A 221 -2.62 -52.00 -27.06
CA TYR A 221 -1.59 -53.02 -26.88
C TYR A 221 -2.13 -54.24 -26.13
N GLY A 222 -2.88 -54.00 -25.05
CA GLY A 222 -3.51 -55.06 -24.26
C GLY A 222 -4.47 -55.91 -25.08
N ARG A 223 -5.32 -55.28 -25.90
CA ARG A 223 -6.21 -55.99 -26.83
C ARG A 223 -5.45 -56.78 -27.88
N ASN A 224 -4.37 -56.22 -28.43
CA ASN A 224 -3.55 -56.89 -29.44
C ASN A 224 -2.83 -58.12 -28.87
N VAL A 225 -2.22 -58.02 -27.68
CA VAL A 225 -1.58 -59.17 -27.00
C VAL A 225 -2.61 -60.26 -26.72
N ARG A 226 -3.78 -59.88 -26.17
CA ARG A 226 -4.86 -60.83 -25.89
C ARG A 226 -5.36 -61.53 -27.16
N GLY A 227 -5.59 -60.79 -28.24
CA GLY A 227 -6.04 -61.37 -29.51
C GLY A 227 -5.02 -62.33 -30.11
N LYS A 228 -3.72 -61.99 -30.10
CA LYS A 228 -2.66 -62.89 -30.56
C LYS A 228 -2.55 -64.16 -29.72
N TYR A 229 -2.75 -64.06 -28.41
CA TYR A 229 -2.79 -65.22 -27.52
C TYR A 229 -4.00 -66.12 -27.78
N GLU A 230 -5.21 -65.55 -27.89
CA GLU A 230 -6.45 -66.29 -28.18
C GLU A 230 -6.41 -66.99 -29.56
N ASP A 231 -5.79 -66.34 -30.56
CA ASP A 231 -5.62 -66.89 -31.91
C ASP A 231 -4.45 -67.90 -32.03
N GLY A 232 -3.68 -68.13 -30.96
CA GLY A 232 -2.50 -69.01 -30.99
C GLY A 232 -1.39 -68.54 -31.94
N LYS A 233 -1.16 -67.23 -32.03
CA LYS A 233 -0.15 -66.63 -32.92
C LYS A 233 1.15 -66.30 -32.18
N SER A 234 2.27 -66.39 -32.89
CA SER A 234 3.58 -65.93 -32.42
C SER A 234 3.53 -64.47 -31.89
N PRO A 235 4.19 -64.15 -30.77
CA PRO A 235 5.14 -64.98 -30.00
C PRO A 235 4.50 -65.88 -28.92
N TYR A 236 3.18 -66.07 -28.93
CA TYR A 236 2.41 -66.76 -27.87
C TYR A 236 1.93 -68.16 -28.25
N ASP A 237 2.40 -68.72 -29.35
CA ASP A 237 1.99 -70.00 -29.95
C ASP A 237 2.60 -71.25 -29.30
N GLY A 238 3.25 -71.10 -28.13
CA GLY A 238 3.96 -72.17 -27.42
C GLY A 238 3.39 -72.54 -26.04
N PRO A 239 3.95 -73.59 -25.39
CA PRO A 239 3.51 -74.06 -24.06
C PRO A 239 3.59 -72.99 -22.96
N ASP A 240 4.45 -71.98 -23.16
CA ASP A 240 4.67 -70.85 -22.27
C ASP A 240 3.97 -69.56 -22.73
N GLY A 241 3.12 -69.63 -23.76
CA GLY A 241 2.48 -68.48 -24.39
C GLY A 241 1.66 -67.62 -23.42
N PHE A 242 0.98 -68.26 -22.45
CA PHE A 242 0.26 -67.54 -21.39
C PHE A 242 1.21 -66.72 -20.49
N THR A 243 2.32 -67.32 -20.08
CA THR A 243 3.32 -66.67 -19.22
C THR A 243 3.94 -65.48 -19.95
N LYS A 244 4.29 -65.65 -21.24
CA LYS A 244 4.81 -64.57 -22.09
C LYS A 244 3.81 -63.43 -22.28
N ALA A 245 2.56 -63.73 -22.62
CA ALA A 245 1.51 -62.71 -22.79
C ALA A 245 1.25 -61.95 -21.49
N ARG A 246 1.19 -62.66 -20.36
CA ARG A 246 1.05 -62.06 -19.02
C ARG A 246 2.23 -61.15 -18.70
N ASP A 247 3.45 -61.60 -18.95
CA ASP A 247 4.66 -60.85 -18.60
C ASP A 247 4.80 -59.60 -19.52
N ASP A 248 4.47 -59.70 -20.80
CA ASP A 248 4.40 -58.54 -21.71
C ASP A 248 3.39 -57.50 -21.23
N LEU A 249 2.19 -57.91 -20.83
CA LEU A 249 1.20 -56.99 -20.24
C LEU A 249 1.69 -56.41 -18.93
N ARG A 250 2.35 -57.22 -18.10
CA ARG A 250 2.87 -56.80 -16.80
C ARG A 250 4.00 -55.79 -16.92
N TYR A 251 4.94 -55.96 -17.84
CA TYR A 251 6.10 -55.08 -17.95
C TYR A 251 5.85 -53.92 -18.91
N ILE A 252 5.40 -54.21 -20.14
CA ILE A 252 5.18 -53.19 -21.17
C ILE A 252 3.86 -52.45 -20.91
N GLY A 253 2.78 -53.18 -20.66
CA GLY A 253 1.47 -52.59 -20.41
C GLY A 253 1.44 -51.71 -19.15
N THR A 254 1.91 -52.25 -18.02
CA THR A 254 2.02 -51.48 -16.76
C THR A 254 3.00 -50.30 -16.90
N GLY A 255 4.12 -50.48 -17.60
CA GLY A 255 5.09 -49.41 -17.84
C GLY A 255 4.48 -48.23 -18.59
N LEU A 256 3.75 -48.49 -19.68
CA LEU A 256 3.05 -47.47 -20.46
C LEU A 256 1.94 -46.79 -19.65
N PHE A 257 1.19 -47.56 -18.86
CA PHE A 257 0.15 -47.01 -17.98
C PHE A 257 0.74 -46.09 -16.90
N ALA A 258 1.80 -46.53 -16.24
CA ALA A 258 2.48 -45.75 -15.20
C ALA A 258 3.07 -44.45 -15.77
N ALA A 259 3.71 -44.51 -16.94
CA ALA A 259 4.23 -43.34 -17.63
C ALA A 259 3.12 -42.34 -17.99
N GLY A 260 1.99 -42.82 -18.50
CA GLY A 260 0.82 -41.99 -18.78
C GLY A 260 0.27 -41.28 -17.53
N THR A 261 0.16 -42.02 -16.42
CA THR A 261 -0.33 -41.48 -15.13
C THR A 261 0.60 -40.41 -14.57
N VAL A 262 1.92 -40.61 -14.64
CA VAL A 262 2.91 -39.59 -14.21
C VAL A 262 2.78 -38.33 -15.06
N ALA A 263 2.65 -38.47 -16.38
CA ALA A 263 2.48 -37.32 -17.29
C ALA A 263 1.22 -36.51 -16.94
N VAL A 264 0.07 -37.17 -16.71
CA VAL A 264 -1.16 -36.49 -16.29
C VAL A 264 -0.99 -35.79 -14.94
N GLY A 265 -0.34 -36.44 -13.96
CA GLY A 265 -0.05 -35.83 -12.66
C GLY A 265 0.80 -34.55 -12.79
N VAL A 266 1.87 -34.60 -13.60
CA VAL A 266 2.72 -33.43 -13.90
C VAL A 266 1.91 -32.33 -14.59
N ALA A 267 1.05 -32.67 -15.54
CA ALA A 267 0.20 -31.70 -16.24
C ALA A 267 -0.76 -30.97 -15.29
N ILE A 268 -1.34 -31.68 -14.31
CA ILE A 268 -2.21 -31.08 -13.28
C ILE A 268 -1.40 -30.13 -12.39
N VAL A 269 -0.24 -30.56 -11.91
CA VAL A 269 0.63 -29.71 -11.08
C VAL A 269 1.02 -28.44 -11.85
N LEU A 270 1.44 -28.56 -13.11
CA LEU A 270 1.79 -27.42 -13.96
C LEU A 270 0.61 -26.47 -14.19
N TYR A 271 -0.61 -26.99 -14.33
CA TYR A 271 -1.81 -26.17 -14.50
C TYR A 271 -2.16 -25.38 -13.24
N VAL A 272 -2.18 -26.05 -12.09
CA VAL A 272 -2.59 -25.45 -10.80
C VAL A 272 -1.55 -24.46 -10.30
N THR A 273 -0.27 -24.74 -10.51
CA THR A 273 0.84 -23.85 -10.12
C THR A 273 1.16 -22.80 -11.18
N ALA A 274 0.43 -22.75 -12.29
CA ALA A 274 0.60 -21.68 -13.27
C ALA A 274 0.25 -20.32 -12.63
N PRO A 275 1.17 -19.33 -12.69
CA PRO A 275 0.87 -17.98 -12.26
C PRO A 275 -0.44 -17.51 -12.90
N LYS A 276 -1.38 -17.07 -12.07
CA LYS A 276 -2.60 -16.47 -12.60
C LYS A 276 -2.24 -15.10 -13.20
N PRO A 277 -2.88 -14.68 -14.29
CA PRO A 277 -2.76 -13.29 -14.71
C PRO A 277 -3.11 -12.42 -13.51
N TYR A 278 -2.34 -11.36 -13.30
CA TYR A 278 -2.70 -10.30 -12.37
C TYR A 278 -3.98 -9.70 -12.94
N ARG A 279 -5.14 -10.25 -12.54
CA ARG A 279 -6.39 -9.54 -12.65
C ARG A 279 -6.25 -8.43 -11.63
N GLU A 280 -5.75 -7.29 -12.08
CA GLU A 280 -6.13 -6.05 -11.47
C GLU A 280 -7.65 -6.12 -11.33
N ARG A 281 -8.08 -6.14 -10.07
CA ARG A 281 -9.47 -6.08 -9.65
C ARG A 281 -9.95 -4.66 -9.96
N MET A 282 -10.03 -4.32 -11.24
CA MET A 282 -10.49 -3.01 -11.70
C MET A 282 -12.02 -2.97 -11.87
N GLU A 283 -12.74 -4.08 -11.64
CA GLU A 283 -14.20 -4.14 -11.84
C GLU A 283 -15.00 -4.83 -10.72
N GLU A 284 -14.43 -5.13 -9.55
CA GLU A 284 -15.25 -5.51 -8.39
C GLU A 284 -15.50 -4.27 -7.55
N GLY A 285 -16.65 -3.63 -7.77
CA GLY A 285 -17.16 -2.66 -6.81
C GLY A 285 -17.25 -3.33 -5.45
N ALA A 286 -16.60 -2.73 -4.45
CA ALA A 286 -16.57 -3.26 -3.10
C ALA A 286 -17.78 -2.74 -2.34
N LEU A 287 -18.59 -3.66 -1.79
CA LEU A 287 -19.58 -3.36 -0.76
C LEU A 287 -18.86 -3.37 0.59
N ILE A 288 -18.64 -2.18 1.15
CA ILE A 288 -17.95 -1.96 2.41
C ILE A 288 -19.02 -1.73 3.48
N PRO A 289 -19.16 -2.60 4.50
CA PRO A 289 -20.06 -2.31 5.61
C PRO A 289 -19.55 -1.10 6.39
N THR A 290 -20.41 -0.11 6.60
CA THR A 290 -20.10 1.10 7.35
C THR A 290 -20.91 1.12 8.63
N VAL A 291 -20.24 1.34 9.77
CA VAL A 291 -20.85 1.48 11.09
C VAL A 291 -20.54 2.88 11.61
N GLY A 292 -21.57 3.73 11.68
CA GLY A 292 -21.53 5.03 12.35
C GLY A 292 -22.33 5.00 13.64
N HIS A 293 -22.17 6.03 14.49
CA HIS A 293 -22.87 6.12 15.79
C HIS A 293 -24.41 5.99 15.67
N ASP A 294 -24.99 6.36 14.52
CA ASP A 294 -26.44 6.28 14.27
C ASP A 294 -26.83 5.52 12.98
N GLN A 295 -25.89 4.84 12.30
CA GLN A 295 -26.17 4.21 11.00
C GLN A 295 -25.42 2.88 10.77
N LEU A 296 -26.15 1.87 10.32
CA LEU A 296 -25.62 0.60 9.77
C LEU A 296 -25.98 0.56 8.28
N GLY A 297 -24.98 0.43 7.41
CA GLY A 297 -25.19 0.41 5.97
C GLY A 297 -24.04 -0.23 5.19
N PHE A 298 -24.17 -0.23 3.87
CA PHE A 298 -23.10 -0.63 2.95
C PHE A 298 -22.77 0.53 2.02
N ALA A 299 -21.50 0.89 1.93
CA ALA A 299 -20.97 1.80 0.93
C ALA A 299 -20.52 0.99 -0.30
N TYR A 300 -20.89 1.42 -1.49
CA TYR A 300 -20.40 0.83 -2.75
C TYR A 300 -19.31 1.73 -3.34
N GLY A 301 -18.08 1.22 -3.41
CA GLY A 301 -16.95 1.92 -4.01
C GLY A 301 -16.46 1.21 -5.27
N ARG A 302 -16.41 1.92 -6.40
CA ARG A 302 -15.74 1.49 -7.63
C ARG A 302 -14.51 2.37 -7.83
N SER A 303 -13.31 1.78 -7.93
CA SER A 303 -12.14 2.51 -8.40
C SER A 303 -12.27 2.69 -9.92
N PHE A 304 -12.22 3.93 -10.39
CA PHE A 304 -12.15 4.27 -11.81
C PHE A 304 -10.70 4.49 -12.22
#